data_AF-A0A4Q5WQE2-F1
#
_entry.id   AF-A0A4Q5WQE2-F1
#
_cell.length_a   1.000
_cell.length_b   1.000
_cell.length_c   1.000
_cell.angle_alpha   90.00
_cell.angle_beta   90.00
_cell.angle_gamma   90.00
#
_symmetry.space_group_name_H-M   'P 1'
#
loop_
_entity.id
_entity.type
_entity.pdbx_description
1 polymer ?
#
loop_
_entity_poly.entity_id
_entity_poly.type
_entity_poly.pdbx_seq_one_letter_code
_entity_poly.pdbx_strand_id
1 'polypeptide(L)'
;MRGLWDNEQPTSPSLLRSALALAGGFLALTSIVMLALAIGSVFAKFYLIAALQFSFGIAIPFAIWLGLKMLADILVVLNRSRDRLEGIEDALTGRISAPPRHVPDTPEAERASDDGPSYPAED
;
A
#
# COMPACT_ATOMS: atom_id res chain seq x y z
N MET A 1 -0.80 26.34 16.35
CA MET A 1 -1.24 24.93 16.24
C MET A 1 -1.25 24.44 14.77
N ARG A 2 -0.34 24.93 13.91
CA ARG A 2 -0.30 24.58 12.47
C ARG A 2 0.66 23.45 12.10
N GLY A 3 1.55 23.02 13.01
CA GLY A 3 2.58 22.01 12.74
C GLY A 3 2.32 20.61 13.34
N LEU A 4 1.11 20.33 13.85
CA LEU A 4 0.75 18.98 14.31
C LEU A 4 0.24 18.09 13.16
N TRP A 5 -0.19 18.71 12.06
CA TRP A 5 -0.76 18.05 10.88
C TRP A 5 0.28 17.79 9.77
N ASP A 6 1.45 18.43 9.82
CA ASP A 6 2.56 18.19 8.87
C ASP A 6 3.28 16.86 9.11
N ASN A 7 2.99 16.17 10.23
CA ASN A 7 3.54 14.85 10.58
C ASN A 7 2.66 13.68 10.11
N GLU A 8 1.52 13.93 9.46
CA GLU A 8 0.73 12.89 8.81
C GLU A 8 1.35 12.56 7.45
N GLN A 9 2.57 12.04 7.49
CA GLN A 9 3.20 11.39 6.34
C GLN A 9 2.17 10.39 5.79
N PRO A 10 1.84 10.44 4.48
CA PRO A 10 0.85 9.55 3.91
C PRO A 10 1.27 8.14 4.25
N THR A 11 0.45 7.45 5.06
CA THR A 11 0.69 6.11 5.60
C THR A 11 1.43 5.27 4.57
N SER A 12 2.73 5.07 4.79
CA SER A 12 3.58 4.55 3.72
C SER A 12 3.02 3.20 3.26
N PRO A 13 2.92 2.94 1.95
CA PRO A 13 2.29 1.73 1.44
C PRO A 13 2.87 0.43 2.03
N SER A 14 4.14 0.48 2.47
CA SER A 14 4.81 -0.60 3.18
C SER A 14 4.29 -0.82 4.60
N LEU A 15 3.96 0.23 5.36
CA LEU A 15 3.36 0.11 6.70
C LEU A 15 1.95 -0.49 6.64
N LEU A 16 1.12 -0.07 5.68
CA LEU A 16 -0.21 -0.68 5.48
C LEU A 16 -0.09 -2.16 5.10
N ARG A 17 0.86 -2.51 4.23
CA ARG A 17 1.10 -3.91 3.81
C ARG A 17 1.64 -4.77 4.95
N SER A 18 2.56 -4.24 5.75
CA SER A 18 3.11 -4.89 6.94
C SER A 18 2.03 -5.06 8.02
N ALA A 19 1.23 -4.02 8.29
CA ALA A 19 0.15 -4.08 9.26
C ALA A 19 -0.94 -5.06 8.82
N LEU A 20 -1.29 -5.09 7.53
CA LEU A 20 -2.25 -6.05 6.99
C LEU A 20 -1.71 -7.48 7.03
N ALA A 21 -0.42 -7.68 6.77
CA ALA A 21 0.23 -8.99 6.89
C ALA A 21 0.30 -9.47 8.34
N LEU A 22 0.60 -8.58 9.29
CA LEU A 22 0.64 -8.88 10.72
C LEU A 22 -0.77 -9.16 11.27
N ALA A 23 -1.75 -8.34 10.89
CA ALA A 23 -3.15 -8.57 11.23
C ALA A 23 -3.66 -9.89 10.63
N GLY A 24 -3.34 -10.17 9.36
CA GLY A 24 -3.67 -11.44 8.71
C GLY A 24 -3.02 -12.63 9.42
N GLY A 25 -1.74 -12.52 9.80
CA GLY A 25 -1.02 -13.56 10.55
C GLY A 25 -1.63 -13.80 11.94
N PHE A 26 -1.98 -12.74 12.67
CA PHE A 26 -2.65 -12.84 13.96
C PHE A 26 -4.04 -13.48 13.84
N LEU A 27 -4.83 -13.09 12.82
CA LEU A 27 -6.14 -13.67 12.55
C LEU A 27 -6.04 -15.15 12.17
N ALA A 28 -5.02 -15.52 11.37
CA ALA A 28 -4.76 -16.92 11.03
C ALA A 28 -4.40 -17.75 12.28
N LEU A 29 -3.57 -17.20 13.17
CA LEU A 29 -3.23 -17.88 14.43
C LEU A 29 -4.45 -18.06 15.33
N THR A 30 -5.29 -17.02 15.43
CA THR A 30 -6.56 -17.07 16.17
C THR A 30 -7.50 -18.14 15.59
N SER A 31 -7.58 -18.24 14.27
CA SER A 31 -8.34 -19.28 13.57
C SER A 31 -7.84 -20.69 13.91
N ILE A 32 -6.52 -20.90 13.89
CA ILE A 32 -5.89 -22.19 14.24
C ILE A 32 -6.25 -22.58 15.68
N VAL A 33 -6.19 -21.66 16.63
CA VAL A 33 -6.54 -21.93 18.03
C VAL A 33 -8.02 -22.32 18.15
N MET A 34 -8.92 -21.60 17.50
CA MET A 34 -10.35 -21.94 17.50
C MET A 34 -10.65 -23.29 16.85
N LEU A 35 -9.94 -23.63 15.78
CA LEU A 35 -10.02 -24.94 15.13
C LEU A 35 -9.52 -26.06 16.04
N ALA A 36 -8.41 -25.85 16.76
CA ALA A 36 -7.91 -26.81 17.73
C ALA A 36 -8.91 -27.05 18.88
N LEU A 37 -9.55 -25.99 19.38
CA LEU A 37 -10.63 -26.10 20.37
C LEU A 37 -11.85 -26.86 19.82
N ALA A 38 -12.24 -26.59 18.57
CA ALA A 38 -13.34 -27.30 17.90
C ALA A 38 -13.06 -28.81 17.83
N ILE A 39 -11.82 -29.20 17.49
CA ILE A 39 -11.39 -30.60 17.48
C ILE A 39 -11.52 -31.21 18.89
N GLY A 40 -11.06 -30.51 19.94
CA GLY A 40 -11.23 -30.94 21.33
C GLY A 40 -12.70 -31.16 21.71
N SER A 41 -13.59 -30.27 21.26
CA SER A 41 -15.04 -30.37 21.47
C SER A 41 -15.66 -31.59 20.77
N VAL A 42 -15.14 -32.00 19.61
CA VAL A 42 -15.56 -33.24 18.93
C VAL A 42 -15.20 -34.46 19.77
N PHE A 43 -13.98 -34.52 20.31
CA PHE A 43 -13.56 -35.61 21.19
C PHE A 43 -14.39 -35.68 22.47
N ALA A 44 -14.80 -34.52 23.01
CA ALA A 44 -15.70 -34.42 24.16
C ALA A 44 -17.18 -34.71 23.83
N LYS A 45 -17.51 -35.12 22.59
CA LYS A 45 -18.86 -35.41 22.07
C LYS A 45 -19.81 -34.20 22.06
N PHE A 46 -19.29 -32.98 22.16
CA PHE A 46 -20.07 -31.75 22.06
C PHE A 46 -20.16 -31.26 20.61
N TYR A 47 -20.86 -32.02 19.76
CA TYR A 47 -20.88 -31.77 18.31
C TYR A 47 -21.47 -30.40 17.92
N LEU A 48 -22.51 -29.94 18.63
CA LEU A 48 -23.16 -28.65 18.34
C LEU A 48 -22.22 -27.48 18.67
N ILE A 49 -21.48 -27.60 19.77
CA ILE A 49 -20.46 -26.61 20.18
C ILE A 49 -19.27 -26.64 19.22
N ALA A 50 -18.82 -27.83 18.80
CA ALA A 50 -17.74 -27.99 17.83
C ALA A 50 -18.07 -27.36 16.48
N ALA A 51 -19.29 -27.56 15.97
CA ALA A 51 -19.75 -26.95 14.72
C ALA A 51 -19.78 -25.42 14.82
N LEU A 52 -20.21 -24.89 15.96
CA LEU A 52 -20.24 -23.45 16.23
C LEU A 52 -18.83 -22.87 16.29
N GLN A 53 -17.92 -23.52 17.02
CA GLN A 53 -16.51 -23.12 17.15
C GLN A 53 -15.77 -23.17 15.82
N PHE A 54 -16.02 -24.20 15.01
CA PHE A 54 -15.47 -24.30 13.65
C PHE A 54 -15.96 -23.15 12.77
N SER A 55 -17.27 -22.89 12.77
CA SER A 55 -17.89 -21.84 11.96
C SER A 55 -17.38 -20.46 12.36
N PHE A 56 -17.37 -20.13 13.66
CA PHE A 56 -16.84 -18.86 14.14
C PHE A 56 -15.32 -18.75 13.99
N GLY A 57 -14.60 -19.86 14.13
CA GLY A 57 -13.15 -19.94 13.92
C GLY A 57 -12.71 -19.60 12.50
N ILE A 58 -13.62 -19.68 11.52
CA ILE A 58 -13.37 -19.28 10.13
C ILE A 58 -14.02 -17.94 9.82
N ALA A 59 -15.30 -17.78 10.18
CA ALA A 59 -16.10 -16.61 9.79
C ALA A 59 -15.58 -15.30 10.40
N ILE A 60 -15.22 -15.30 11.69
CA ILE A 60 -14.73 -14.11 12.38
C ILE A 60 -13.40 -13.61 11.78
N PRO A 61 -12.34 -14.45 11.69
CA PRO A 61 -11.08 -13.97 11.13
C PRO A 61 -11.20 -13.56 9.67
N PHE A 62 -12.04 -14.24 8.90
CA PHE A 62 -12.32 -13.88 7.51
C PHE A 62 -13.03 -12.52 7.40
N ALA A 63 -14.04 -12.26 8.23
CA ALA A 63 -14.76 -10.98 8.24
C ALA A 63 -13.84 -9.81 8.63
N ILE A 64 -13.00 -9.99 9.64
CA ILE A 64 -12.04 -8.97 10.07
C ILE A 64 -11.01 -8.70 8.96
N TRP A 65 -10.49 -9.76 8.33
CA TRP A 65 -9.55 -9.62 7.21
C TRP A 65 -10.16 -8.86 6.03
N LEU A 66 -11.39 -9.20 5.65
CA LEU A 66 -12.12 -8.51 4.58
C LEU A 66 -12.38 -7.03 4.92
N GLY A 67 -12.75 -6.74 6.17
CA GLY A 67 -12.94 -5.37 6.64
C GLY A 67 -11.66 -4.54 6.57
N LEU A 68 -10.52 -5.11 6.99
CA LEU A 68 -9.21 -4.48 6.87
C LEU A 68 -8.79 -4.25 5.41
N LYS A 69 -9.04 -5.23 4.53
CA LYS A 69 -8.80 -5.13 3.09
C LYS A 69 -9.59 -3.97 2.47
N MET A 70 -10.88 -3.89 2.77
CA MET A 70 -11.78 -2.84 2.30
C MET A 70 -11.34 -1.46 2.82
N LEU A 71 -10.98 -1.36 4.10
CA LEU A 71 -10.49 -0.11 4.69
C LEU A 71 -9.20 0.38 4.01
N ALA A 72 -8.26 -0.52 3.74
CA ALA A 72 -7.05 -0.19 3.00
C ALA A 72 -7.35 0.30 1.58
N ASP A 73 -8.25 -0.36 0.86
CA ASP A 73 -8.65 0.03 -0.49
C ASP A 73 -9.34 1.43 -0.48
N ILE A 74 -10.18 1.71 0.52
CA ILE A 74 -10.82 3.03 0.70
C ILE A 74 -9.78 4.13 0.98
N LEU A 75 -8.80 3.87 1.84
CA LEU A 75 -7.73 4.83 2.14
C LEU A 75 -6.91 5.18 0.90
N VAL A 76 -6.63 4.20 0.04
CA VAL A 76 -5.94 4.42 -1.25
C VAL A 76 -6.79 5.28 -2.19
N VAL A 77 -8.10 5.02 -2.28
CA VAL A 77 -9.02 5.82 -3.09
C VAL A 77 -9.11 7.25 -2.58
N LEU A 78 -9.20 7.43 -1.26
CA LEU A 78 -9.23 8.75 -0.61
C LEU A 78 -7.95 9.54 -0.90
N ASN A 79 -6.77 8.92 -0.75
CA ASN A 79 -5.50 9.59 -1.05
C ASN A 79 -5.43 10.03 -2.52
N ARG A 80 -5.78 9.15 -3.45
CA ARG A 80 -5.82 9.49 -4.88
C ARG A 80 -6.83 10.59 -5.21
N SER A 81 -7.97 10.63 -4.50
CA SER A 81 -8.97 11.68 -4.69
C SER A 81 -8.46 13.03 -4.17
N ARG A 82 -7.74 13.03 -3.05
CA ARG A 82 -7.08 14.20 -2.50
C ARG A 82 -6.02 14.74 -3.46
N ASP A 83 -5.16 13.87 -4.01
CA ASP A 83 -4.14 14.25 -4.99
C ASP A 83 -4.76 14.90 -6.24
N ARG A 84 -5.91 14.39 -6.69
CA ARG A 84 -6.65 14.98 -7.82
C ARG A 84 -7.31 16.31 -7.48
N LEU A 85 -7.86 16.44 -6.27
CA LEU A 85 -8.43 17.70 -5.80
C LEU A 85 -7.35 18.77 -5.65
N GLU A 86 -6.18 18.41 -5.12
CA GLU A 86 -5.03 19.31 -4.98
C GLU A 86 -4.50 19.74 -6.36
N GLY A 87 -4.44 18.83 -7.34
CA GLY A 87 -4.09 19.20 -8.72
C GLY A 87 -5.12 20.10 -9.42
N ILE A 88 -6.41 19.96 -9.11
CA ILE A 88 -7.47 20.85 -9.60
C ILE A 88 -7.42 22.19 -8.87
N GLU A 89 -7.16 22.18 -7.56
CA GLU A 89 -6.96 23.37 -6.73
C GLU A 89 -5.75 24.16 -7.23
N ASP A 90 -4.62 23.52 -7.54
CA ASP A 90 -3.45 24.18 -8.12
C ASP A 90 -3.75 24.78 -9.50
N ALA A 91 -4.52 24.06 -10.34
CA ALA A 91 -4.96 24.54 -11.64
C ALA A 91 -5.95 25.72 -11.53
N LEU A 92 -6.83 25.73 -10.51
CA LEU A 92 -7.79 26.81 -10.25
C LEU A 92 -7.13 28.02 -9.56
N THR A 93 -6.18 27.77 -8.65
CA THR A 93 -5.49 28.79 -7.84
C THR A 93 -4.39 29.49 -8.65
N GLY A 94 -4.08 28.99 -9.85
CA GLY A 94 -3.36 29.77 -10.85
C GLY A 94 -1.92 30.09 -10.45
N ARG A 95 -1.22 29.19 -9.77
CA ARG A 95 0.22 29.11 -9.99
C ARG A 95 0.40 28.45 -11.34
N ILE A 96 0.68 29.28 -12.33
CA ILE A 96 1.27 28.87 -13.60
C ILE A 96 2.53 28.06 -13.24
N SER A 97 2.38 26.74 -13.13
CA SER A 97 3.52 25.85 -13.24
C SER A 97 4.02 26.06 -14.65
N ALA A 98 5.21 26.69 -14.75
CA ALA A 98 5.91 26.86 -16.00
C ALA A 98 5.87 25.53 -16.77
N PRO A 99 5.64 25.56 -18.09
CA PRO A 99 5.52 24.34 -18.88
C PRO A 99 6.75 23.46 -18.61
N PRO A 100 6.59 22.12 -18.52
CA PRO A 100 7.75 21.24 -18.44
C PRO A 100 8.68 21.61 -19.59
N ARG A 101 9.91 21.97 -19.27
CA ARG A 101 10.92 22.31 -20.27
C ARG A 101 11.11 21.05 -21.12
N HIS A 102 10.53 21.06 -22.31
CA HIS A 102 10.75 20.03 -23.31
C HIS A 102 12.26 20.03 -23.57
N VAL A 103 12.95 18.98 -23.12
CA VAL A 103 14.28 18.69 -23.63
C VAL A 103 14.04 18.31 -25.09
N PRO A 104 14.64 19.02 -26.07
CA PRO A 104 14.63 18.55 -27.44
C PRO A 104 15.47 17.27 -27.47
N ASP A 105 14.88 16.17 -27.95
CA ASP A 105 15.66 15.02 -28.41
C ASP A 105 16.40 15.45 -29.69
N THR A 106 17.53 16.14 -29.51
CA THR A 106 18.46 16.46 -30.59
C THR A 106 19.70 15.58 -30.45
N PRO A 107 20.08 14.81 -31.49
CA PRO A 107 21.23 13.89 -31.48
C PRO A 107 22.60 14.57 -31.36
N GLU A 108 22.63 15.88 -31.14
CA GLU A 108 23.86 16.67 -30.89
C GLU A 108 24.28 16.69 -29.43
N ALA A 109 23.38 16.36 -28.48
CA ALA A 109 23.70 16.33 -27.06
C ALA A 109 24.60 15.14 -26.65
N GLU A 110 24.69 14.10 -27.49
CA GLU A 110 25.55 12.94 -27.25
C GLU A 110 27.01 13.18 -27.68
N ARG A 111 27.25 14.09 -28.64
CA ARG A 111 28.62 14.46 -29.08
C ARG A 111 29.34 15.46 -28.19
N ALA A 112 28.61 16.20 -27.34
CA ALA A 112 29.20 17.19 -26.44
C ALA A 112 29.73 16.57 -25.13
N SER A 113 29.51 15.26 -24.91
CA SER A 113 29.98 14.54 -23.73
C SER A 113 31.29 13.77 -23.97
N ASP A 114 31.81 13.76 -25.20
CA ASP A 114 32.99 12.99 -25.61
C ASP A 114 34.14 13.91 -26.02
N ASP A 115 34.53 14.82 -25.12
CA ASP A 115 35.72 15.67 -25.28
C ASP A 115 36.83 15.16 -24.35
N GLY A 116 37.23 13.91 -24.60
CA GLY A 116 38.50 13.34 -24.15
C GLY A 116 39.57 13.55 -25.23
N PRO A 117 40.85 13.78 -24.87
CA PRO A 117 41.86 14.20 -25.83
C PRO A 117 42.11 13.13 -26.91
N SER A 118 41.88 13.50 -28.17
CA SER A 118 42.13 12.66 -29.34
C SER A 118 43.62 12.65 -29.71
N TYR A 119 44.26 11.48 -29.63
CA TYR A 119 45.60 11.27 -30.20
C TYR A 119 45.52 11.06 -31.73
N PRO A 120 46.43 11.64 -32.53
CA PRO A 120 46.46 11.41 -33.96
C PRO A 120 46.91 9.98 -34.30
N ALA A 121 46.21 9.33 -35.23
CA ALA A 121 46.61 8.04 -35.78
C ALA A 121 47.77 8.22 -36.77
N GLU A 122 48.82 7.40 -36.63
CA GLU A 122 49.98 7.35 -37.53
C GLU A 122 49.61 6.71 -38.88
N ASP A 123 50.15 7.27 -39.97
CA ASP A 123 50.35 6.61 -41.27
C ASP A 123 51.77 6.03 -41.34
#